data_AF-A0A7H0Y2Y4-F1
#
_entry.id   AF-A0A7H0Y2Y4-F1
#
_cell.length_a   1.000
_cell.length_b   1.000
_cell.length_c   1.000
_cell.angle_alpha   90.00
_cell.angle_beta   90.00
_cell.angle_gamma   90.00
#
_symmetry.space_group_name_H-M   'P 1'
#
loop_
_entity.id
_entity.type
_entity.pdbx_description
1 polymer ?
#
loop_
_entity_poly.entity_id
_entity_poly.type
_entity_poly.pdbx_seq_one_letter_code
_entity_poly.pdbx_strand_id
1 'polypeptide(L)'
;MKFKKNFLINELDLPYSALVDDITDTSRWSIHHEIVFEHEGKFYQTHYSEGATEMQDESPWEYEEDVDCDEVELKEVKVMKWVLVPESNT
;
A
#
# COMPACT_ATOMS: atom_id res chain seq x y z
N MET A 1 -13.44 0.83 -7.88
CA MET A 1 -13.08 1.15 -9.28
C MET A 1 -12.11 0.07 -9.76
N LYS A 2 -12.09 -0.30 -11.04
CA LYS A 2 -11.13 -1.30 -11.55
C LYS A 2 -10.20 -0.66 -12.56
N PHE A 3 -8.89 -0.86 -12.37
CA PHE A 3 -7.86 -0.44 -13.32
C PHE A 3 -7.13 -1.66 -13.87
N LYS A 4 -6.69 -1.60 -15.13
CA LYS A 4 -5.84 -2.65 -15.69
C LYS A 4 -4.48 -2.63 -15.00
N LYS A 5 -3.96 -3.79 -14.60
CA LYS A 5 -2.62 -3.89 -13.99
C LYS A 5 -1.55 -3.17 -14.81
N ASN A 6 -1.53 -3.43 -16.12
CA ASN A 6 -0.52 -2.83 -17.01
C ASN A 6 -0.63 -1.30 -17.08
N PHE A 7 -1.81 -0.73 -16.86
CA PHE A 7 -1.97 0.72 -16.77
C PHE A 7 -1.35 1.24 -15.48
N LEU A 8 -1.63 0.60 -14.34
CA LEU A 8 -1.04 0.97 -13.05
C LEU A 8 0.50 0.88 -13.08
N ILE A 9 1.04 -0.22 -13.62
CA ILE A 9 2.50 -0.43 -13.65
C ILE A 9 3.17 0.45 -14.70
N ASN A 10 2.73 0.43 -15.95
CA ASN A 10 3.51 1.03 -17.05
C ASN A 10 3.22 2.52 -17.27
N GLU A 11 1.98 2.94 -17.03
CA GLU A 11 1.56 4.33 -17.29
C GLU A 11 1.64 5.18 -16.03
N LEU A 12 1.29 4.61 -14.86
CA LEU A 12 1.37 5.31 -13.58
C LEU A 12 2.67 5.04 -12.82
N ASP A 13 3.51 4.09 -13.24
CA ASP A 13 4.77 3.72 -12.55
C ASP A 13 4.54 3.23 -11.11
N LEU A 14 3.42 2.55 -10.85
CA LEU A 14 3.07 2.01 -9.53
C LEU A 14 3.66 0.61 -9.30
N PRO A 15 4.06 0.27 -8.06
CA PRO A 15 3.90 1.05 -6.83
C PRO A 15 4.96 2.14 -6.59
N TYR A 16 6.00 2.25 -7.42
CA TYR A 16 7.16 3.14 -7.17
C TYR A 16 6.80 4.63 -7.08
N SER A 17 5.81 5.08 -7.84
CA SER A 17 5.35 6.47 -7.85
C SER A 17 4.25 6.78 -6.81
N ALA A 18 3.88 5.82 -5.97
CA ALA A 18 2.79 6.00 -5.01
C ALA A 18 3.07 7.15 -4.02
N LEU A 19 2.02 7.85 -3.61
CA LEU A 19 2.10 8.95 -2.64
C LEU A 19 2.29 8.43 -1.21
N VAL A 20 1.70 7.26 -0.94
CA VAL A 20 1.80 6.50 0.30
C VAL A 20 2.10 5.06 -0.09
N ASP A 21 3.03 4.44 0.62
CA ASP A 21 3.32 3.01 0.53
C ASP A 21 3.64 2.50 1.95
N ASP A 22 2.65 1.87 2.57
CA ASP A 22 2.73 1.38 3.93
C ASP A 22 2.64 -0.15 3.95
N ILE A 23 3.56 -0.79 4.66
CA ILE A 23 3.48 -2.23 4.94
C ILE A 23 2.34 -2.46 5.94
N THR A 24 1.36 -3.25 5.52
CA THR A 24 0.18 -3.59 6.34
C THR A 24 0.28 -4.95 7.00
N ASP A 25 0.96 -5.91 6.37
CA ASP A 25 1.17 -7.25 6.91
C ASP A 25 2.40 -7.91 6.29
N THR A 26 2.83 -9.02 6.88
CA THR A 26 3.91 -9.87 6.34
C THR A 26 3.52 -11.33 6.46
N SER A 27 3.74 -12.10 5.40
CA SER A 27 3.64 -13.54 5.40
C SER A 27 5.03 -14.18 5.42
N ARG A 28 5.09 -15.51 5.31
CA ARG A 28 6.40 -16.21 5.17
C ARG A 28 7.10 -15.89 3.85
N TRP A 29 6.33 -15.54 2.83
CA TRP A 29 6.82 -15.42 1.46
C TRP A 29 6.70 -14.00 0.91
N SER A 30 5.82 -13.18 1.51
CA SER A 30 5.39 -11.92 0.93
C SER A 30 5.35 -10.80 1.97
N ILE A 31 5.63 -9.58 1.54
CA ILE A 31 5.30 -8.36 2.27
C ILE A 31 4.03 -7.80 1.61
N HIS A 32 3.05 -7.41 2.43
CA HIS A 32 1.78 -6.87 1.96
C HIS A 32 1.76 -5.37 2.18
N HIS A 33 1.44 -4.63 1.14
CA HIS A 33 1.47 -3.19 1.09
C HIS A 33 0.08 -2.62 0.81
N GLU A 34 -0.20 -1.45 1.38
CA GLU A 34 -1.29 -0.56 1.01
C GLU A 34 -0.68 0.70 0.40
N ILE A 35 -1.15 1.06 -0.80
CA ILE A 35 -0.69 2.26 -1.49
C ILE A 35 -1.84 3.24 -1.74
N VAL A 36 -1.49 4.53 -1.77
CA VAL A 36 -2.38 5.59 -2.24
C VAL A 36 -1.71 6.31 -3.40
N PHE A 37 -2.43 6.52 -4.50
CA PHE A 37 -1.96 7.23 -5.69
C PHE A 37 -3.01 8.20 -6.22
N GLU A 38 -2.57 9.16 -7.03
CA GLU A 38 -3.43 10.14 -7.68
C GLU A 38 -3.64 9.78 -9.16
N HIS A 39 -4.87 9.95 -9.64
CA HIS A 39 -5.20 9.84 -11.06
C HIS A 39 -6.38 10.76 -11.40
N GLU A 40 -6.17 11.66 -12.36
CA GLU A 40 -7.17 12.62 -12.88
C GLU A 40 -7.82 13.50 -11.81
N GLY A 41 -7.05 13.96 -10.83
CA GLY A 41 -7.45 14.82 -9.73
C GLY A 41 -8.16 14.09 -8.58
N LYS A 42 -8.22 12.76 -8.62
CA LYS A 42 -8.79 11.90 -7.57
C LYS A 42 -7.72 11.01 -6.98
N PHE A 43 -7.94 10.59 -5.72
CA PHE A 43 -7.02 9.70 -5.03
C PHE A 43 -7.64 8.31 -4.90
N TYR A 44 -6.82 7.30 -5.05
CA TYR A 44 -7.22 5.91 -5.00
C TYR A 44 -6.28 5.12 -4.10
N GLN A 45 -6.84 4.15 -3.38
CA GLN A 45 -6.13 3.20 -2.56
C GLN A 45 -6.23 1.80 -3.17
N THR A 46 -5.15 1.03 -3.11
CA THR A 46 -5.15 -0.40 -3.45
C THR A 46 -4.07 -1.13 -2.65
N HIS A 47 -4.00 -2.45 -2.80
CA HIS A 47 -3.03 -3.30 -2.12
C HIS A 47 -2.20 -4.06 -3.14
N TYR A 48 -0.95 -4.33 -2.81
CA TYR A 48 -0.09 -5.24 -3.56
C TYR A 48 0.75 -6.08 -2.61
N SER A 49 1.40 -7.12 -3.14
CA SER A 49 2.42 -7.86 -2.44
C SER A 49 3.67 -8.01 -3.29
N GLU A 50 4.80 -8.12 -2.60
CA GLU A 50 6.11 -8.42 -3.19
C GLU A 50 6.83 -9.46 -2.34
N GLY A 51 7.86 -10.09 -2.93
CA GLY A 51 8.64 -11.12 -2.25
C GLY A 51 9.29 -10.61 -0.96
N ALA A 52 9.11 -11.33 0.16
CA ALA A 52 9.65 -10.93 1.46
C ALA A 52 11.18 -10.99 1.57
N THR A 53 11.85 -11.60 0.59
CA THR A 53 13.30 -11.63 0.47
C THR A 53 13.68 -11.52 -1.00
N GLU A 54 14.89 -11.06 -1.31
CA GLU A 54 15.41 -10.95 -2.68
C GLU A 54 15.41 -12.26 -3.49
N MET A 55 15.31 -13.43 -2.83
CA MET A 55 15.24 -14.74 -3.48
C MET A 55 13.81 -15.22 -3.75
N GLN A 56 12.78 -14.55 -3.24
CA GLN A 56 11.39 -14.87 -3.54
C GLN A 56 10.93 -14.04 -4.75
N ASP A 57 10.43 -14.74 -5.76
CA ASP A 57 9.96 -14.11 -7.00
C ASP A 57 8.45 -13.88 -6.88
N GLU A 58 8.08 -12.65 -6.50
CA GLU A 58 6.70 -12.18 -6.46
C GLU A 58 6.71 -10.68 -6.82
N SER A 59 5.84 -10.30 -7.76
CA SER A 59 5.72 -8.93 -8.24
C SER A 59 4.33 -8.35 -7.96
N PRO A 60 4.19 -7.02 -7.86
CA PRO A 60 2.90 -6.37 -7.64
C PRO A 60 1.82 -6.85 -8.62
N TRP A 61 0.69 -7.32 -8.08
CA TRP A 61 -0.48 -7.79 -8.83
C TRP A 61 -0.17 -8.91 -9.85
N GLU A 62 0.87 -9.74 -9.62
CA GLU A 62 1.35 -10.75 -10.58
C GLU A 62 0.22 -11.55 -11.25
N TYR A 63 -0.73 -12.04 -10.44
CA TYR A 63 -1.83 -12.92 -10.87
C TYR A 63 -3.12 -12.18 -11.25
N GLU A 64 -3.11 -10.85 -11.26
CA GLU A 64 -4.29 -10.03 -11.55
C GLU A 64 -4.22 -9.39 -12.94
N GLU A 65 -5.37 -9.33 -13.61
CA GLU A 65 -5.53 -8.56 -14.86
C GLU A 65 -6.10 -7.16 -14.59
N ASP A 66 -7.06 -7.10 -13.66
CA ASP A 66 -7.73 -5.89 -13.20
C ASP A 66 -7.58 -5.81 -11.68
N VAL A 67 -7.16 -4.65 -11.20
CA VAL A 67 -6.92 -4.35 -9.79
C VAL A 67 -8.07 -3.54 -9.25
N ASP A 68 -8.60 -3.96 -8.11
CA ASP A 68 -9.62 -3.22 -7.37
C ASP A 68 -8.98 -2.03 -6.63
N CYS A 69 -9.52 -0.84 -6.84
CA CYS A 69 -9.07 0.42 -6.24
C CYS A 69 -10.25 1.19 -5.64
N ASP A 70 -10.09 1.66 -4.42
CA ASP A 70 -11.09 2.44 -3.69
C ASP A 70 -10.76 3.93 -3.77
N GLU A 71 -11.73 4.77 -4.14
CA GLU A 71 -11.53 6.23 -4.13
C GLU A 71 -11.46 6.73 -2.68
N VAL A 72 -10.41 7.48 -2.36
CA VAL A 72 -10.13 7.98 -1.00
C VAL A 72 -9.92 9.49 -1.01
N GLU A 73 -9.99 10.10 0.17
CA GLU A 73 -9.67 11.51 0.37
C GLU A 73 -8.86 11.70 1.65
N LEU A 74 -7.91 12.65 1.62
CA LEU A 74 -7.10 12.96 2.78
C LEU A 74 -7.90 13.79 3.78
N LYS A 75 -8.04 13.29 5.02
CA LYS A 75 -8.72 13.99 6.12
C LYS A 75 -7.90 13.94 7.40
N GLU A 76 -7.95 15.02 8.16
CA GLU A 76 -7.45 15.00 9.54
C GLU A 76 -8.31 14.04 10.37
N VAL A 77 -7.68 13.02 10.94
CA VAL A 77 -8.32 12.06 11.85
C VAL A 77 -7.69 12.16 13.23
N LYS A 78 -8.51 12.14 14.29
CA LYS A 78 -8.06 12.11 15.68
C LYS A 78 -8.17 10.69 16.23
N VAL A 79 -7.05 10.14 16.71
CA VAL A 79 -7.00 8.80 17.29
C VAL A 79 -6.47 8.85 18.72
N MET A 80 -7.07 8.05 19.60
CA MET A 80 -6.51 7.78 20.93
C MET A 80 -5.41 6.73 20.79
N LYS A 81 -4.23 6.98 21.35
CA LYS A 81 -3.07 6.09 21.31
C LYS A 81 -2.56 5.82 22.72
N TRP A 82 -2.22 4.56 23.01
CA TRP A 82 -1.44 4.22 24.20
C TRP A 82 -0.01 4.76 24.07
N VAL A 83 0.47 5.41 25.13
CA VAL A 83 1.83 5.95 25.21
C VAL A 83 2.58 5.28 26.35
N LEU A 84 3.90 5.14 26.20
CA LEU A 84 4.74 4.62 27.28
C LEU A 84 4.68 5.56 28.48
N VAL A 85 4.47 5.00 29.67
CA VAL A 85 4.59 5.73 30.93
C VAL A 85 6.04 5.58 31.39
N PRO A 86 6.84 6.66 31.51
CA PRO A 86 8.22 6.57 31.99
C PRO A 86 8.24 6.05 33.43
N GLU A 87 9.15 5.13 33.74
CA GLU A 87 9.28 4.58 35.09
C GLU A 87 9.67 5.67 36.10
N SER A 88 8.98 5.68 37.24
CA SER A 88 9.35 6.51 38.39
C SER A 88 10.43 5.76 39.16
N ASN A 89 11.70 6.15 39.04
CA ASN A 89 12.75 5.65 39.92
C ASN A 89 12.34 5.92 41.37
N THR A 90 11.99 4.88 42.11
CA THR A 90 11.62 4.94 43.54
C THR A 90 12.81 4.57 44.39
#